data_AF-V4MDS7-F1
#
_entry.id   AF-V4MDS7-F1
#
_cell.length_a   1.000
_cell.length_b   1.000
_cell.length_c   1.000
_cell.angle_alpha   90.00
_cell.angle_beta   90.00
_cell.angle_gamma   90.00
#
_symmetry.space_group_name_H-M   'P 1'
#
loop_
_entity.id
_entity.type
_entity.pdbx_description
1 polymer ?
#
loop_
_entity_poly.entity_id
_entity_poly.type
_entity_poly.pdbx_seq_one_letter_code
_entity_poly.pdbx_strand_id
1 'polypeptide(L)'
;PTESDIRFIDNPKARRFIKSLPFSRGTHLSNLYPQANPLAIDLLQRMLVFDPTKRISVTDALLHPYMAGLFDPGSNPPAHVPISLDIDENMEERMIREMMWNEMLYYHPEAETPNA
;
A
#
# COMPACT_ATOMS: atom_id res chain seq x y z
N PRO A 1 -15.74 -7.43 -13.16
CA PRO A 1 -14.53 -8.30 -13.10
C PRO A 1 -14.71 -9.52 -14.02
N THR A 2 -13.69 -9.83 -14.80
CA THR A 2 -13.64 -11.06 -15.61
C THR A 2 -13.18 -12.25 -14.76
N GLU A 3 -13.27 -13.48 -15.28
CA GLU A 3 -12.80 -14.67 -14.57
C GLU A 3 -11.29 -14.57 -14.23
N SER A 4 -10.49 -13.94 -15.09
CA SER A 4 -9.06 -13.72 -14.81
C SER A 4 -8.85 -12.73 -13.67
N ASP A 5 -9.71 -11.73 -13.52
CA ASP A 5 -9.63 -10.74 -12.43
C ASP A 5 -10.01 -11.32 -11.06
N ILE A 6 -10.60 -12.51 -10.99
CA ILE A 6 -11.02 -13.15 -9.72
C ILE A 6 -9.99 -14.19 -9.26
N ARG A 7 -9.02 -14.56 -10.11
CA ARG A 7 -8.07 -15.65 -9.84
C ARG A 7 -7.19 -15.40 -8.61
N PHE A 8 -6.85 -14.13 -8.33
CA PHE A 8 -6.04 -13.77 -7.17
C PHE A 8 -6.74 -14.01 -5.82
N ILE A 9 -8.06 -14.27 -5.82
CA ILE A 9 -8.83 -14.49 -4.60
C ILE A 9 -8.74 -15.96 -4.20
N ASP A 10 -7.92 -16.26 -3.19
CA ASP A 10 -7.72 -17.63 -2.72
C ASP A 10 -8.94 -18.19 -1.98
N ASN A 11 -9.68 -17.33 -1.28
CA ASN A 11 -10.84 -17.74 -0.49
C ASN A 11 -12.00 -18.23 -1.41
N PRO A 12 -12.36 -19.52 -1.37
CA PRO A 12 -13.39 -20.06 -2.25
C PRO A 12 -14.80 -19.53 -1.96
N LYS A 13 -15.10 -19.16 -0.70
CA LYS A 13 -16.38 -18.54 -0.33
C LYS A 13 -16.49 -17.14 -0.94
N ALA A 14 -15.43 -16.34 -0.87
CA ALA A 14 -15.38 -15.01 -1.48
C ALA A 14 -15.54 -15.07 -3.00
N ARG A 15 -14.87 -16.02 -3.67
CA ARG A 15 -15.06 -16.25 -5.12
C ARG A 15 -16.50 -16.59 -5.48
N ARG A 16 -17.14 -17.51 -4.74
CA ARG A 16 -18.54 -17.89 -4.98
C ARG A 16 -19.48 -16.70 -4.77
N PHE A 17 -19.26 -15.92 -3.72
CA PHE A 17 -20.04 -14.72 -3.45
C PHE A 17 -19.96 -13.72 -4.61
N ILE A 18 -18.75 -13.37 -5.06
CA ILE A 18 -18.56 -12.44 -6.19
C ILE A 18 -19.22 -12.96 -7.47
N LYS A 19 -19.13 -14.27 -7.75
CA LYS A 19 -19.78 -14.90 -8.92
C LYS A 19 -21.31 -14.92 -8.82
N SER A 20 -21.88 -14.86 -7.62
CA SER A 20 -23.33 -14.83 -7.41
C SER A 20 -23.95 -13.43 -7.59
N LEU A 21 -23.13 -12.37 -7.60
CA LEU A 21 -23.61 -11.01 -7.78
C LEU A 21 -24.02 -10.77 -9.24
N PRO A 22 -25.07 -9.95 -9.49
CA PRO A 22 -25.44 -9.56 -10.83
C PRO A 22 -24.29 -8.80 -11.51
N PHE A 23 -24.13 -9.02 -12.81
CA PHE A 23 -23.09 -8.33 -13.58
C PHE A 23 -23.31 -6.82 -13.56
N SER A 24 -22.25 -6.07 -13.26
CA SER A 24 -22.20 -4.61 -13.38
C SER A 24 -20.98 -4.22 -14.22
N ARG A 25 -21.20 -3.34 -15.20
CA ARG A 25 -20.17 -2.87 -16.14
C ARG A 25 -19.16 -1.90 -15.48
N GLY A 26 -19.45 -1.43 -14.27
CA GLY A 26 -18.72 -0.32 -13.65
C GLY A 26 -19.05 1.02 -14.30
N THR A 27 -18.79 2.10 -13.58
CA THR A 27 -19.00 3.48 -14.05
C THR A 27 -17.66 4.09 -14.43
N HIS A 28 -17.55 4.69 -15.61
CA HIS A 28 -16.33 5.39 -16.00
C HIS A 28 -16.14 6.63 -15.12
N LEU A 29 -14.93 6.81 -14.58
CA LEU A 29 -14.66 7.86 -13.58
C LEU A 29 -14.87 9.28 -14.13
N SER A 30 -14.69 9.51 -15.44
CA SER A 30 -15.03 10.79 -16.08
C SER A 30 -16.51 11.15 -15.98
N ASN A 31 -17.41 10.16 -15.87
CA ASN A 31 -18.84 10.42 -15.73
C ASN A 31 -19.18 10.86 -14.30
N LEU A 32 -18.43 10.37 -13.30
CA LEU A 32 -18.58 10.78 -11.91
C LEU A 32 -17.93 12.14 -11.66
N TYR A 33 -16.80 12.42 -12.32
CA TYR A 33 -16.01 13.62 -12.15
C TYR A 33 -15.77 14.33 -13.49
N PRO A 34 -16.82 14.93 -14.09
CA PRO A 34 -16.74 15.51 -15.44
C PRO A 34 -15.82 16.73 -15.55
N GLN A 35 -15.53 17.40 -14.42
CA GLN A 35 -14.68 18.60 -14.37
C GLN A 35 -13.24 18.28 -13.93
N ALA A 36 -12.92 17.01 -13.66
CA ALA A 36 -11.58 16.63 -13.25
C ALA A 36 -10.60 16.67 -14.43
N ASN A 37 -9.33 16.90 -14.13
CA ASN A 37 -8.26 16.81 -15.13
C ASN A 37 -8.23 15.38 -15.71
N PRO A 38 -8.24 15.21 -17.05
CA PRO A 38 -8.18 13.90 -17.69
C PRO A 38 -7.00 13.03 -17.24
N LEU A 39 -5.84 13.63 -16.96
CA LEU A 39 -4.66 12.92 -16.45
C LEU A 39 -4.85 12.45 -15.00
N ALA A 40 -5.62 13.18 -14.19
CA ALA A 40 -5.98 12.73 -12.84
C ALA A 40 -6.91 11.51 -12.91
N ILE A 41 -7.85 11.54 -13.86
CA ILE A 41 -8.77 10.41 -14.11
C ILE A 41 -8.01 9.19 -14.60
N ASP A 42 -7.06 9.34 -15.54
CA ASP A 42 -6.22 8.22 -16.00
C ASP A 42 -5.44 7.59 -14.84
N LEU A 43 -4.77 8.41 -14.03
CA LEU A 43 -4.04 7.92 -12.86
C LEU A 43 -4.96 7.17 -11.89
N LEU A 44 -6.14 7.73 -11.59
CA LEU A 44 -7.10 7.13 -10.69
C LEU A 44 -7.64 5.79 -11.23
N GLN A 45 -7.83 5.66 -12.54
CA GLN A 45 -8.23 4.41 -13.19
C GLN A 45 -7.17 3.31 -13.04
N ARG A 46 -5.88 3.68 -13.08
CA ARG A 46 -4.77 2.73 -12.88
C ARG A 46 -4.59 2.32 -11.42
N MET A 47 -5.02 3.16 -10.47
CA MET A 47 -5.02 2.87 -9.03
C MET A 47 -6.22 2.01 -8.61
N LEU A 48 -7.41 2.33 -9.10
CA LEU A 48 -8.67 1.70 -8.70
C LEU A 48 -9.04 0.50 -9.58
N VAL A 49 -8.10 -0.44 -9.72
CA VAL A 49 -8.33 -1.71 -10.43
C VAL A 49 -8.70 -2.82 -9.45
N PHE A 50 -9.54 -3.75 -9.93
CA PHE A 50 -10.07 -4.85 -9.13
C PHE A 50 -8.99 -5.86 -8.73
N ASP A 51 -8.16 -6.27 -9.68
CA ASP A 51 -7.03 -7.17 -9.45
C ASP A 51 -5.85 -6.36 -8.91
N PRO A 52 -5.42 -6.58 -7.65
CA PRO A 52 -4.35 -5.80 -7.05
C PRO A 52 -3.01 -6.00 -7.77
N THR A 53 -2.81 -7.13 -8.46
CA THR A 53 -1.57 -7.40 -9.22
C THR A 53 -1.43 -6.54 -10.47
N LYS A 54 -2.54 -5.97 -10.96
CA LYS A 54 -2.58 -5.08 -12.12
C LYS A 54 -2.56 -3.60 -11.73
N ARG A 55 -2.56 -3.31 -10.43
CA ARG A 55 -2.57 -1.93 -9.92
C ARG A 55 -1.24 -1.27 -10.23
N ILE A 56 -1.27 0.00 -10.62
CA ILE A 56 -0.06 0.80 -10.82
C ILE A 56 0.80 0.78 -9.55
N SER A 57 2.11 0.61 -9.72
CA SER A 57 3.05 0.70 -8.61
C SER A 57 3.17 2.15 -8.13
N VAL A 58 3.64 2.36 -6.89
CA VAL A 58 3.91 3.71 -6.38
C VAL A 58 4.92 4.45 -7.26
N THR A 59 5.96 3.75 -7.72
CA THR A 59 7.00 4.31 -8.59
C THR A 59 6.42 4.77 -9.92
N ASP A 60 5.62 3.94 -10.58
CA ASP A 60 4.99 4.30 -11.85
C ASP A 60 3.96 5.42 -11.69
N ALA A 61 3.27 5.48 -10.54
CA ALA A 61 2.33 6.54 -10.23
C ALA A 61 3.02 7.89 -10.04
N LEU A 62 4.19 7.91 -9.38
CA LEU A 62 5.00 9.12 -9.22
C LEU A 62 5.57 9.61 -10.56
N LEU A 63 5.89 8.69 -11.49
CA LEU A 63 6.33 9.01 -12.86
C LEU A 63 5.19 9.38 -13.82
N HIS A 64 3.93 9.30 -13.37
CA HIS A 64 2.78 9.59 -14.22
C HIS A 64 2.75 11.07 -14.63
N PRO A 65 2.32 11.43 -15.87
CA PRO A 65 2.28 12.83 -16.33
C PRO A 65 1.49 13.78 -15.42
N TYR A 66 0.48 13.26 -14.73
CA TYR A 66 -0.28 14.04 -13.74
C TYR A 66 0.58 14.52 -12.56
N MET A 67 1.63 13.77 -12.18
CA MET A 67 2.55 14.07 -11.08
C MET A 67 3.79 14.85 -11.51
N ALA A 68 3.98 15.12 -12.80
CA ALA A 68 5.20 15.73 -13.34
C ALA A 68 5.57 17.09 -12.73
N GLY A 69 4.57 17.85 -12.25
CA GLY A 69 4.80 19.14 -11.57
C GLY A 69 5.09 19.04 -10.07
N LEU A 70 5.00 17.84 -9.49
CA LEU A 70 5.13 17.59 -8.04
C LEU A 70 6.28 16.64 -7.70
N PHE A 71 6.62 15.72 -8.61
CA PHE A 71 7.61 14.69 -8.36
C PHE A 71 8.97 15.05 -8.95
N ASP A 72 9.99 15.13 -8.09
CA ASP A 72 11.40 15.17 -8.46
C ASP A 72 12.10 13.90 -7.96
N PRO A 73 12.57 13.01 -8.87
CA PRO A 73 13.30 11.81 -8.49
C PRO A 73 14.58 12.09 -7.68
N GLY A 74 15.23 13.24 -7.89
CA GLY A 74 16.46 13.60 -7.17
C GLY A 74 16.21 13.95 -5.70
N SER A 75 15.03 14.50 -5.40
CA SER A 75 14.62 14.90 -4.05
C SER A 75 13.88 13.81 -3.28
N ASN A 76 13.49 12.70 -3.93
CA ASN A 76 12.74 11.61 -3.30
C ASN A 76 13.37 10.24 -3.58
N PRO A 77 14.59 9.98 -3.04
CA PRO A 77 15.26 8.70 -3.23
C PRO A 77 14.49 7.56 -2.51
N PRO A 78 14.51 6.34 -3.06
CA PRO A 78 13.97 5.18 -2.36
C PRO A 78 14.82 4.84 -1.12
N ALA A 79 14.22 4.16 -0.16
CA ALA A 79 14.96 3.59 0.95
C ALA A 79 16.05 2.62 0.43
N HIS A 80 17.26 2.72 0.99
CA HIS A 80 18.38 1.88 0.57
C HIS A 80 18.28 0.43 1.04
N VAL A 81 17.55 0.20 2.13
CA VAL A 81 17.34 -1.12 2.73
C VAL A 81 15.86 -1.31 3.06
N PRO A 82 15.32 -2.53 2.91
CA PRO A 82 13.98 -2.82 3.41
C PRO A 82 13.97 -2.69 4.94
N ILE A 83 12.82 -2.27 5.47
CA ILE A 83 12.61 -2.29 6.93
C ILE A 83 12.43 -3.76 7.34
N SER A 84 13.26 -4.22 8.28
CA SER A 84 13.05 -5.51 8.94
C SER A 84 12.11 -5.28 10.11
N LEU A 85 10.91 -5.85 10.05
CA LEU A 85 9.99 -5.92 11.17
C LEU A 85 9.98 -7.36 11.66
N ASP A 86 10.93 -7.71 12.53
CA ASP A 86 10.99 -9.03 13.18
C ASP A 86 9.98 -9.13 14.33
N ILE A 87 8.72 -8.79 14.04
CA ILE A 87 7.61 -8.78 14.98
C ILE A 87 6.55 -9.75 14.47
N ASP A 88 6.14 -10.71 15.31
CA ASP A 88 5.11 -11.70 15.00
C ASP A 88 3.83 -11.43 15.81
N GLU A 89 2.66 -11.73 15.23
CA GLU A 89 1.36 -11.56 15.88
C GLU A 89 1.19 -12.44 17.14
N ASN A 90 1.97 -13.50 17.27
CA ASN A 90 1.95 -14.45 18.39
C ASN A 90 2.99 -14.11 19.47
N MET A 91 3.70 -12.98 19.36
CA MET A 91 4.66 -12.55 20.38
C MET A 91 3.98 -12.22 21.70
N GLU A 92 4.59 -12.67 22.81
CA GLU A 92 4.12 -12.30 24.14
C GLU A 92 4.40 -10.83 24.45
N GLU A 93 3.50 -10.19 25.23
CA GLU A 93 3.65 -8.79 25.64
C GLU A 93 5.03 -8.49 26.24
N ARG A 94 5.55 -9.43 27.04
CA ARG A 94 6.86 -9.29 27.67
C ARG A 94 7.99 -9.14 26.65
N MET A 95 7.98 -9.94 25.58
CA MET A 95 8.98 -9.88 24.53
C MET A 95 8.92 -8.55 23.80
N ILE A 96 7.71 -8.08 23.48
CA ILE A 96 7.50 -6.77 22.83
C ILE A 96 8.04 -5.64 23.72
N ARG A 97 7.79 -5.70 25.04
CA ARG A 97 8.30 -4.71 26.00
C ARG A 97 9.82 -4.70 26.06
N GLU A 98 10.47 -5.87 26.05
CA GLU A 98 11.93 -5.99 26.02
C GLU A 98 12.50 -5.44 24.69
N MET A 99 11.87 -5.73 23.55
CA MET A 99 12.28 -5.18 22.25
C MET A 99 12.16 -3.65 22.20
N MET A 100 11.04 -3.09 22.68
CA MET A 100 10.87 -1.64 22.78
C MET A 100 11.92 -1.00 23.68
N TRP A 101 12.21 -1.61 24.83
CA TRP A 101 13.23 -1.11 25.75
C TRP A 101 14.62 -1.10 25.11
N ASN A 102 14.99 -2.17 24.39
CA ASN A 102 16.27 -2.24 23.67
C ASN A 102 16.36 -1.19 22.56
N GLU A 103 15.27 -0.96 21.81
CA GLU A 103 15.21 0.11 20.79
C GLU A 103 15.38 1.49 21.44
N MET A 104 14.74 1.74 22.59
CA MET A 104 14.91 2.99 23.34
C MET A 104 16.36 3.16 23.81
N LEU A 105 17.00 2.13 24.36
CA LEU A 105 18.39 2.18 24.80
C LEU A 105 19.37 2.39 23.63
N TYR A 106 19.08 1.84 22.45
CA TYR A 106 19.89 2.07 21.25
C TYR A 106 19.97 3.56 20.87
N TYR A 107 18.86 4.30 20.97
CA TYR A 107 18.84 5.74 20.73
C TYR A 107 19.17 6.60 21.96
N HIS A 108 19.05 6.05 23.17
CA HIS A 108 19.27 6.72 24.46
C HIS A 108 20.20 5.91 25.37
N PRO A 109 21.48 5.74 25.01
CA PRO A 109 22.43 4.96 25.80
C PRO A 109 22.65 5.55 27.21
N GLU A 110 22.40 6.83 27.42
CA GLU A 110 22.47 7.49 28.73
C GLU A 110 21.49 6.92 29.77
N ALA A 111 20.38 6.31 29.31
CA ALA A 111 19.40 5.66 30.18
C ALA A 111 19.87 4.28 30.68
N GLU A 112 20.92 3.71 30.08
CA GLU A 112 21.48 2.41 30.46
C GLU A 112 22.28 2.51 31.78
N THR A 113 22.81 3.68 32.09
CA THR A 113 23.49 3.95 33.36
C THR A 113 22.53 4.62 34.35
N PRO A 114 21.94 3.88 35.31
CA PRO A 114 21.38 4.52 36.47
C PRO A 114 22.56 5.13 37.24
N ASN A 115 22.49 6.45 37.48
CA ASN A 115 23.40 7.27 38.28
C ASN A 115 24.40 6.46 39.16
N ALA A 116 25.69 6.69 38.92
CA ALA A 116 26.77 6.33 39.84
C ALA A 116 26.55 6.89 41.26
#